data_AF-A0A7Y2FXQ9-F1
#
_entry.id   AF-A0A7Y2FXQ9-F1
#
_cell.length_a   1.000
_cell.length_b   1.000
_cell.length_c   1.000
_cell.angle_alpha   90.00
_cell.angle_beta   90.00
_cell.angle_gamma   90.00
#
_symmetry.space_group_name_H-M   'P 1'
#
loop_
_entity.id
_entity.type
_entity.pdbx_description
1 polymer ?
#
loop_
_entity_poly.entity_id
_entity_poly.type
_entity_poly.pdbx_seq_one_letter_code
_entity_poly.pdbx_strand_id
1 'polypeptide(L)'
;MKINFRYTLLFATLLIFSCQTVRHPYYGEAALGHTEFSPASSNSERIYSLYLLGDAGELDDTIAKTNFVMSAVRAALMKEGENSAVAYLGDNLYPKGLVKKDHPDRKRYEDVLLAELAVVEGTPAKAFFVPGNHDWNHYSKGGLKSIKRQADFIKDN
;
A
#
# COMPACT_ATOMS: atom_id res chain seq x y z
N MET A 1 53.21 -9.03 0.98
CA MET A 1 52.20 -9.85 1.69
C MET A 1 51.60 -10.83 0.68
N LYS A 2 51.90 -12.13 0.76
CA LYS A 2 51.37 -13.13 -0.19
C LYS A 2 49.92 -13.44 0.21
N ILE A 3 48.97 -12.93 -0.56
CA ILE A 3 47.55 -13.23 -0.35
C ILE A 3 47.33 -14.69 -0.75
N ASN A 4 46.94 -15.53 0.20
CA ASN A 4 46.67 -16.93 -0.05
C ASN A 4 45.31 -17.07 -0.73
N PHE A 5 45.35 -17.32 -2.04
CA PHE A 5 44.16 -17.39 -2.91
C PHE A 5 43.09 -18.39 -2.40
N ARG A 6 43.51 -19.45 -1.70
CA ARG A 6 42.60 -20.42 -1.07
C ARG A 6 41.73 -19.80 0.03
N TYR A 7 42.30 -18.92 0.86
CA TYR A 7 41.55 -18.23 1.92
C TYR A 7 40.71 -17.08 1.37
N THR A 8 41.18 -16.42 0.30
CA THR A 8 40.40 -15.38 -0.40
C THR A 8 39.17 -15.98 -1.07
N LEU A 9 39.30 -17.15 -1.70
CA LEU A 9 38.19 -17.87 -2.31
C LEU A 9 37.18 -18.34 -1.25
N LEU A 10 37.66 -18.88 -0.12
CA LEU A 10 36.82 -19.32 1.00
C LEU A 10 36.02 -18.14 1.61
N PHE A 11 36.67 -16.98 1.77
CA PHE A 11 36.02 -15.77 2.30
C PHE A 11 34.98 -15.21 1.31
N ALA A 12 35.29 -15.20 0.01
CA ALA A 12 34.34 -14.79 -1.02
C ALA A 12 33.11 -15.72 -1.09
N THR A 13 33.30 -17.04 -0.92
CA THR A 13 32.18 -17.99 -0.87
C THR A 13 31.28 -17.79 0.36
N LEU A 14 31.82 -17.35 1.50
CA LEU A 14 31.01 -17.07 2.70
C LEU A 14 30.11 -15.83 2.53
N LEU A 15 30.52 -14.86 1.71
CA LEU A 15 29.76 -13.62 1.48
C LEU A 15 28.53 -13.83 0.57
N ILE A 16 28.59 -14.77 -0.37
CA ILE A 16 27.49 -15.06 -1.31
C ILE A 16 26.34 -15.88 -0.69
N PHE A 17 26.51 -16.48 0.49
CA PHE A 17 25.41 -17.18 1.21
C PHE A 17 24.61 -16.27 2.16
N SER A 18 24.93 -14.98 2.25
CA SER A 18 24.26 -14.04 3.16
C SER A 18 22.95 -13.45 2.64
N CYS A 19 22.53 -13.78 1.41
CA CYS A 19 21.26 -13.30 0.86
C CYS A 19 20.11 -14.19 1.34
N GLN A 20 19.71 -14.05 2.60
CA GLN A 20 18.51 -14.66 3.13
C GLN A 20 17.31 -13.72 2.83
N THR A 21 16.84 -13.74 1.58
CA THR A 21 15.58 -13.10 1.22
C THR A 21 14.44 -13.99 1.71
N VAL A 22 13.96 -13.75 2.93
CA VAL A 22 12.75 -14.45 3.40
C VAL A 22 11.59 -13.96 2.54
N ARG A 23 11.10 -14.82 1.64
CA ARG A 23 9.95 -14.55 0.75
C ARG A 23 8.60 -14.85 1.40
N HIS A 24 8.60 -15.21 2.68
CA HIS A 24 7.39 -15.58 3.40
C HIS A 24 7.07 -14.54 4.47
N PRO A 25 5.81 -14.09 4.57
CA PRO A 25 5.38 -13.23 5.67
C PRO A 25 5.60 -13.93 7.01
N TYR A 26 6.00 -13.14 8.01
CA TYR A 26 6.18 -13.62 9.37
C TYR A 26 4.82 -13.65 10.06
N TYR A 27 4.38 -14.85 10.39
CA TYR A 27 3.20 -15.07 11.21
C TYR A 27 3.64 -15.38 12.63
N GLY A 28 2.93 -14.85 13.63
CA GLY A 28 3.06 -15.35 15.00
C GLY A 28 2.69 -16.83 15.05
N GLU A 29 3.20 -17.58 16.03
CA GLU A 29 2.93 -19.03 16.13
C GLU A 29 1.43 -19.36 16.10
N ALA A 30 0.61 -18.52 16.74
CA ALA A 30 -0.84 -18.64 16.75
C ALA A 30 -1.51 -18.46 15.38
N ALA A 31 -0.82 -17.89 14.39
CA ALA A 31 -1.33 -17.70 13.03
C ALA A 31 -0.79 -18.75 12.03
N LEU A 32 0.17 -19.58 12.44
CA LEU A 32 0.70 -20.66 11.60
C LEU A 32 -0.39 -21.73 11.40
N GLY A 33 -0.71 -22.04 10.14
CA GLY A 33 -1.74 -23.03 9.80
C GLY A 33 -3.16 -22.50 9.65
N HIS A 34 -3.40 -21.21 9.91
CA HIS A 34 -4.64 -20.54 9.52
C HIS A 34 -4.63 -20.25 8.02
N THR A 35 -4.79 -21.29 7.20
CA THR A 35 -4.88 -21.15 5.74
C THR A 35 -6.26 -20.71 5.27
N GLU A 36 -7.27 -20.81 6.14
CA GLU A 36 -8.63 -20.40 5.82
C GLU A 36 -9.18 -19.48 6.91
N PHE A 37 -9.57 -18.28 6.47
CA PHE A 37 -10.54 -17.49 7.20
C PHE A 37 -11.84 -18.28 7.18
N SER A 38 -12.08 -19.11 8.19
CA SER A 38 -13.41 -19.65 8.44
C SER A 38 -14.20 -18.47 9.01
N PRO A 39 -15.13 -17.85 8.26
CA PRO A 39 -16.00 -16.86 8.86
C PRO A 39 -16.63 -17.54 10.06
N ALA A 40 -16.57 -16.88 11.22
CA ALA A 40 -17.21 -17.40 12.42
C ALA A 40 -18.60 -17.92 12.02
N SER A 41 -18.93 -19.13 12.44
CA SER A 41 -20.21 -19.80 12.17
C SER A 41 -21.35 -19.07 12.90
N SER A 42 -21.50 -17.78 12.63
CA SER A 42 -22.63 -17.01 13.02
C SER A 42 -23.65 -17.23 11.93
N ASN A 43 -24.86 -17.64 12.32
CA ASN A 43 -26.04 -17.58 11.45
C ASN A 43 -26.43 -16.13 11.13
N SER A 44 -25.52 -15.16 11.24
CA SER A 44 -25.76 -13.76 10.96
C SER A 44 -25.37 -13.45 9.52
N GLU A 45 -26.31 -12.86 8.80
CA GLU A 45 -26.09 -12.35 7.46
C GLU A 45 -25.09 -11.17 7.51
N ARG A 46 -24.12 -11.17 6.59
CA ARG A 46 -23.16 -10.06 6.49
C ARG A 46 -23.88 -8.81 5.99
N ILE A 47 -23.99 -7.81 6.85
CA ILE A 47 -24.67 -6.55 6.51
C ILE A 47 -23.75 -5.48 5.92
N TYR A 48 -22.43 -5.57 6.10
CA TYR A 48 -21.45 -4.61 5.59
C TYR A 48 -20.03 -5.19 5.50
N SER A 49 -19.25 -4.75 4.51
CA SER A 49 -17.83 -5.11 4.32
C SER A 49 -16.96 -3.85 4.34
N LEU A 50 -16.02 -3.76 5.28
CA LEU A 50 -15.06 -2.65 5.36
C LEU A 50 -13.63 -3.14 5.14
N TYR A 51 -12.98 -2.60 4.12
CA TYR A 51 -11.57 -2.86 3.81
C TYR A 51 -10.73 -1.73 4.38
N LEU A 52 -9.66 -2.09 5.09
CA LEU A 52 -8.76 -1.13 5.75
C LEU A 52 -7.40 -1.21 5.08
N LEU A 53 -6.98 -0.12 4.43
CA LEU A 53 -5.70 -0.02 3.72
C LEU A 53 -4.89 1.07 4.41
N GLY A 54 -3.62 0.81 4.71
CA GLY A 54 -2.67 1.82 5.16
C GLY A 54 -1.41 1.73 4.30
N ASP A 55 -0.55 2.74 4.37
CA ASP A 55 0.77 2.71 3.74
C ASP A 55 0.69 2.43 2.23
N ALA A 56 -0.36 2.97 1.59
CA ALA A 56 -0.73 2.70 0.21
C ALA A 56 0.02 3.58 -0.80
N GLY A 57 0.87 4.49 -0.32
CA GLY A 57 1.42 5.61 -1.09
C GLY A 57 2.46 5.31 -2.16
N GLU A 58 2.58 4.05 -2.61
CA GLU A 58 3.46 3.61 -3.69
C GLU A 58 2.84 2.52 -4.59
N LEU A 59 3.35 2.49 -5.83
CA LEU A 59 2.96 1.52 -6.84
C LEU A 59 4.06 0.46 -6.98
N ASP A 60 3.65 -0.80 -7.09
CA ASP A 60 4.56 -1.91 -7.37
C ASP A 60 5.06 -1.86 -8.82
N ASP A 61 4.19 -1.46 -9.75
CA ASP A 61 4.52 -1.20 -11.13
C ASP A 61 4.08 0.21 -11.52
N THR A 62 5.07 1.08 -11.74
CA THR A 62 4.84 2.49 -12.10
C THR A 62 4.42 2.70 -13.56
N ILE A 63 4.70 1.74 -14.45
CA ILE A 63 4.30 1.80 -15.86
C ILE A 63 2.83 1.37 -15.97
N ALA A 64 2.48 0.23 -15.36
CA ALA A 64 1.11 -0.28 -15.34
C ALA A 64 0.20 0.49 -14.36
N LYS A 65 0.80 1.27 -13.44
CA LYS A 65 0.12 2.00 -12.35
C LYS A 65 -0.68 1.08 -11.44
N THR A 66 -0.07 -0.04 -11.07
CA THR A 66 -0.72 -1.08 -10.26
C THR A 66 -0.04 -1.27 -8.92
N ASN A 67 -0.86 -1.61 -7.93
CA ASN A 67 -0.42 -2.13 -6.64
C ASN A 67 -1.14 -3.46 -6.37
N PHE A 68 -0.42 -4.48 -5.88
CA PHE A 68 -0.97 -5.83 -5.70
C PHE A 68 -2.07 -5.89 -4.62
N VAL A 69 -1.93 -5.11 -3.54
CA VAL A 69 -2.94 -5.03 -2.46
C VAL A 69 -4.19 -4.34 -2.99
N MET A 70 -4.03 -3.20 -3.67
CA MET A 70 -5.15 -2.48 -4.29
C MET A 70 -5.91 -3.36 -5.27
N SER A 71 -5.19 -4.14 -6.08
CA SER A 71 -5.79 -5.07 -7.05
C SER A 71 -6.58 -6.19 -6.36
N ALA A 72 -6.07 -6.75 -5.27
CA ALA A 72 -6.75 -7.77 -4.49
C ALA A 72 -8.03 -7.22 -3.82
N VAL A 73 -7.96 -6.02 -3.25
CA VAL A 73 -9.11 -5.34 -2.63
C VAL A 73 -10.17 -5.03 -3.68
N ARG A 74 -9.79 -4.51 -4.85
CA ARG A 74 -10.71 -4.28 -5.97
C ARG A 74 -11.42 -5.56 -6.40
N ALA A 75 -10.68 -6.66 -6.57
CA ALA A 75 -11.25 -7.95 -6.93
C ALA A 75 -12.22 -8.50 -5.87
N ALA A 76 -12.01 -8.17 -4.59
CA ALA A 76 -12.93 -8.50 -3.51
C ALA A 76 -14.19 -7.61 -3.59
N LEU A 77 -14.04 -6.29 -3.71
CA LEU A 77 -15.14 -5.32 -3.82
C LEU A 77 -16.06 -5.58 -5.02
N MET A 78 -15.52 -6.04 -6.15
CA MET A 78 -16.32 -6.43 -7.32
C MET A 78 -17.32 -7.57 -7.04
N LYS A 79 -17.12 -8.31 -5.95
CA LYS A 79 -18.02 -9.37 -5.48
C LYS A 79 -18.92 -8.91 -4.33
N GLU A 80 -18.67 -7.74 -3.77
CA GLU A 80 -19.45 -7.15 -2.69
C GLU A 80 -20.61 -6.31 -3.26
N GLY A 81 -21.68 -6.15 -2.47
CA GLY A 81 -22.80 -5.30 -2.82
C GLY A 81 -22.62 -3.83 -2.39
N GLU A 82 -23.73 -3.08 -2.39
CA GLU A 82 -23.77 -1.65 -2.01
C GLU A 82 -23.28 -1.36 -0.58
N ASN A 83 -23.28 -2.37 0.27
CA ASN A 83 -22.85 -2.28 1.66
C ASN A 83 -21.36 -2.57 1.82
N SER A 84 -20.53 -1.84 1.07
CA SER A 84 -19.08 -1.97 1.16
C SER A 84 -18.34 -0.63 1.12
N ALA A 85 -17.16 -0.59 1.73
CA ALA A 85 -16.28 0.56 1.68
C ALA A 85 -14.81 0.20 1.84
N VAL A 86 -13.95 1.11 1.39
CA VAL A 86 -12.52 1.14 1.66
C VAL A 86 -12.23 2.35 2.54
N ALA A 87 -11.47 2.16 3.62
CA ALA A 87 -10.89 3.24 4.40
C ALA A 87 -9.37 3.18 4.28
N TYR A 88 -8.80 4.24 3.70
CA TYR A 88 -7.38 4.51 3.69
C TYR A 88 -6.99 5.18 5.01
N LEU A 89 -6.08 4.55 5.75
CA LEU A 89 -5.73 4.85 7.13
C LEU A 89 -4.51 5.77 7.27
N GLY A 90 -4.04 6.34 6.16
CA GLY A 90 -2.91 7.26 6.13
C GLY A 90 -1.74 6.75 5.33
N ASP A 91 -0.79 7.66 5.12
CA ASP A 91 0.39 7.47 4.29
C ASP A 91 0.02 7.02 2.86
N ASN A 92 -0.99 7.73 2.34
CA ASN A 92 -1.54 7.53 0.99
C ASN A 92 -0.58 8.08 -0.09
N LEU A 93 0.46 8.84 0.30
CA LEU A 93 1.45 9.37 -0.64
C LEU A 93 2.84 9.55 -0.02
N TYR A 94 3.80 8.73 -0.47
CA TYR A 94 5.19 8.85 -0.06
C TYR A 94 6.04 9.74 -0.99
N PRO A 95 7.10 10.39 -0.48
CA PRO A 95 7.40 10.56 0.94
C PRO A 95 6.77 11.81 1.54
N LYS A 96 6.16 12.71 0.76
CA LYS A 96 5.80 14.07 1.23
C LYS A 96 4.37 14.49 0.88
N GLY A 97 3.48 13.54 0.63
CA GLY A 97 2.13 13.85 0.24
C GLY A 97 2.08 14.58 -1.10
N LEU A 98 0.92 15.12 -1.42
CA LEU A 98 0.70 15.68 -2.75
C LEU A 98 1.37 17.06 -2.89
N VAL A 99 2.43 17.16 -3.70
CA VAL A 99 3.16 18.42 -3.99
C VAL A 99 2.37 19.40 -4.87
N LYS A 100 2.93 20.60 -5.09
CA LYS A 100 2.35 21.63 -5.97
C LYS A 100 2.28 21.15 -7.43
N LYS A 101 1.40 21.75 -8.22
CA LYS A 101 1.14 21.38 -9.62
C LYS A 101 2.37 21.51 -10.54
N ASP A 102 3.28 22.44 -10.24
CA ASP A 102 4.50 22.74 -10.99
C ASP A 102 5.71 21.86 -10.60
N HIS A 103 5.57 21.01 -9.58
CA HIS A 103 6.65 20.16 -9.12
C HIS A 103 6.88 19.01 -10.12
N PRO A 104 8.14 18.64 -10.44
CA PRO A 104 8.44 17.59 -11.41
C PRO A 104 7.78 16.24 -11.07
N ASP A 105 7.75 15.88 -9.79
CA ASP A 105 7.14 14.61 -9.33
C ASP A 105 5.62 14.65 -9.18
N ARG A 106 4.94 15.76 -9.52
CA ARG A 106 3.49 15.89 -9.34
C ARG A 106 2.72 14.74 -10.00
N LYS A 107 3.09 14.41 -11.24
CA LYS A 107 2.40 13.35 -12.01
C LYS A 107 2.51 12.00 -11.33
N ARG A 108 3.68 11.66 -10.78
CA ARG A 108 3.90 10.39 -10.07
C ARG A 108 2.95 10.26 -8.89
N TYR A 109 2.80 11.29 -8.07
CA TYR A 109 1.88 11.24 -6.92
C TYR A 109 0.40 11.21 -7.36
N GLU A 110 0.04 11.89 -8.43
CA GLU A 110 -1.30 11.76 -8.99
C GLU A 110 -1.58 10.35 -9.49
N ASP A 111 -0.60 9.68 -10.10
CA ASP A 111 -0.75 8.28 -10.54
C ASP A 111 -1.01 7.32 -9.37
N VAL A 112 -0.37 7.53 -8.22
CA VAL A 112 -0.65 6.76 -7.00
C VAL A 112 -2.08 7.01 -6.51
N LEU A 113 -2.50 8.28 -6.35
CA LEU A 113 -3.86 8.61 -5.90
C LEU A 113 -4.93 8.09 -6.86
N LEU A 114 -4.70 8.17 -8.17
CA LEU A 114 -5.62 7.62 -9.16
C LEU A 114 -5.72 6.10 -9.05
N ALA A 115 -4.63 5.40 -8.77
CA ALA A 115 -4.67 3.95 -8.51
C ALA A 115 -5.46 3.61 -7.24
N GLU A 116 -5.33 4.42 -6.19
CA GLU A 116 -6.16 4.29 -4.98
C GLU A 116 -7.64 4.51 -5.29
N LEU A 117 -8.00 5.59 -5.98
CA LEU A 117 -9.40 5.86 -6.37
C LEU A 117 -9.97 4.76 -7.28
N ALA A 118 -9.15 4.22 -8.19
CA ALA A 118 -9.53 3.14 -9.08
C ALA A 118 -9.89 1.84 -8.33
N VAL A 119 -9.57 1.69 -7.04
CA VAL A 119 -9.99 0.51 -6.26
C VAL A 119 -11.51 0.40 -6.21
N VAL A 120 -12.21 1.51 -5.97
CA VAL A 120 -13.68 1.54 -5.84
C VAL A 120 -14.40 1.88 -7.14
N GLU A 121 -13.69 2.32 -8.18
CA GLU A 121 -14.28 2.76 -9.44
C GLU A 121 -15.14 1.67 -10.10
N GLY A 122 -16.38 2.00 -10.47
CA GLY A 122 -17.33 1.05 -11.06
C GLY A 122 -17.94 0.05 -10.07
N THR A 123 -17.66 0.20 -8.77
CA THR A 123 -18.34 -0.52 -7.68
C THR A 123 -19.26 0.45 -6.94
N PRO A 124 -20.27 -0.02 -6.19
CA PRO A 124 -21.07 0.84 -5.31
C PRO A 124 -20.33 1.18 -3.99
N ALA A 125 -19.09 0.71 -3.82
CA ALA A 125 -18.34 0.88 -2.59
C ALA A 125 -17.91 2.35 -2.40
N LYS A 126 -17.87 2.78 -1.13
CA LYS A 126 -17.40 4.13 -0.77
C LYS A 126 -15.92 4.10 -0.42
N ALA A 127 -15.20 5.19 -0.73
CA ALA A 127 -13.83 5.40 -0.27
C ALA A 127 -13.76 6.50 0.79
N PHE A 128 -13.03 6.24 1.87
CA PHE A 128 -12.72 7.21 2.92
C PHE A 128 -11.21 7.36 3.02
N PHE A 129 -10.74 8.61 3.12
CA PHE A 129 -9.31 8.90 3.21
C PHE A 129 -9.00 9.61 4.52
N VAL A 130 -8.13 9.01 5.32
CA VAL A 130 -7.49 9.61 6.48
C VAL A 130 -6.04 9.94 6.10
N PRO A 131 -5.54 11.16 6.36
CA PRO A 131 -4.15 11.48 6.07
C PRO A 131 -3.22 10.96 7.17
N GLY A 132 -2.06 10.45 6.77
CA GLY A 132 -0.95 10.08 7.64
C GLY A 132 0.12 11.17 7.73
N ASN A 133 1.27 10.79 8.27
CA ASN A 133 2.40 11.69 8.44
C ASN A 133 3.09 12.09 7.13
N HIS A 134 3.20 11.18 6.18
CA HIS A 134 3.77 11.47 4.87
C HIS A 134 2.86 12.41 4.08
N ASP A 135 1.54 12.20 4.14
CA ASP A 135 0.53 13.11 3.58
C ASP A 135 0.67 14.54 4.14
N TRP A 136 1.00 14.65 5.44
CA TRP A 136 1.36 15.92 6.11
C TRP A 136 2.75 16.45 5.71
N ASN A 137 3.19 16.28 4.46
CA ASN A 137 4.52 16.72 4.01
C ASN A 137 5.65 16.17 4.92
N HIS A 138 5.54 14.91 5.34
CA HIS A 138 6.48 14.27 6.26
C HIS A 138 6.78 15.12 7.50
N TYR A 139 5.75 15.42 8.29
CA TYR A 139 5.83 16.25 9.50
C TYR A 139 6.32 17.70 9.29
N SER A 140 6.48 18.14 8.04
CA SER A 140 7.15 19.41 7.73
C SER A 140 6.17 20.57 7.56
N LYS A 141 6.71 21.80 7.58
CA LYS A 141 5.94 23.02 7.29
C LYS A 141 5.21 22.88 5.94
N GLY A 142 3.93 23.24 5.92
CA GLY A 142 3.10 23.12 4.73
C GLY A 142 2.30 21.81 4.63
N GLY A 143 2.36 20.92 5.63
CA GLY A 143 1.55 19.69 5.70
C GLY A 143 0.05 19.93 5.48
N LEU A 144 -0.55 20.92 6.16
CA LEU A 144 -1.96 21.28 5.92
C LEU A 144 -2.26 21.65 4.46
N LYS A 145 -1.33 22.35 3.78
CA LYS A 145 -1.49 22.67 2.35
C LYS A 145 -1.38 21.41 1.49
N SER A 146 -0.55 20.45 1.89
CA SER A 146 -0.42 19.14 1.23
C SER A 146 -1.71 18.34 1.30
N ILE A 147 -2.26 18.18 2.51
CA ILE A 147 -3.52 17.47 2.74
C ILE A 147 -4.68 18.15 2.00
N LYS A 148 -4.74 19.49 2.00
CA LYS A 148 -5.77 20.19 1.22
C LYS A 148 -5.66 19.90 -0.28
N ARG A 149 -4.45 19.96 -0.85
CA ARG A 149 -4.25 19.60 -2.27
C ARG A 149 -4.69 18.17 -2.57
N GLN A 150 -4.39 17.23 -1.68
CA GLN A 150 -4.80 15.84 -1.81
C GLN A 150 -6.32 15.69 -1.72
N ALA A 151 -6.95 16.30 -0.73
CA ALA A 151 -8.41 16.29 -0.58
C ALA A 151 -9.12 16.94 -1.77
N ASP A 152 -8.58 18.03 -2.31
CA ASP A 152 -9.13 18.68 -3.52
C ASP A 152 -8.97 17.75 -4.73
N PHE A 153 -7.80 17.13 -4.92
CA PHE A 153 -7.57 16.17 -6.00
C PHE A 153 -8.51 14.97 -5.93
N ILE A 154 -8.73 14.40 -4.73
CA ILE A 154 -9.65 13.28 -4.49
C ILE A 154 -11.11 13.67 -4.77
N LYS A 155 -11.52 14.92 -4.51
CA LYS A 155 -12.90 15.37 -4.79
C LYS A 155 -13.15 15.67 -6.27
N ASP A 156 -12.10 16.06 -6.98
CA ASP A 156 -12.17 16.43 -8.40
C ASP A 156 -12.14 15.20 -9.34
N ASN A 157 -11.93 13.99 -8.81
CA ASN A 157 -11.85 12.72 -9.55
C ASN A 157 -12.77 11.68 -8.93
#